data_AF-A0A936DLA3-F1
#
_entry.id   AF-A0A936DLA3-F1
#
_cell.length_a   1.000
_cell.length_b   1.000
_cell.length_c   1.000
_cell.angle_alpha   90.00
_cell.angle_beta   90.00
_cell.angle_gamma   90.00
#
_symmetry.space_group_name_H-M   'P 1'
#
loop_
_entity.id
_entity.type
_entity.pdbx_description
1 polymer ?
#
loop_
_entity_poly.entity_id
_entity_poly.type
_entity_poly.pdbx_seq_one_letter_code
_entity_poly.pdbx_strand_id
1 'polypeptide(L)'
;MAINIKEINRKHLLKSDVVYRINYGLSSRLVNFRNGIMYLEVMFTRKWKKNYDETTEELAMCWRESNDELRKAIGCKVYIIDARQYPYKKELYLQSGVASYDAKKGILFNQEQLN
;
A
#
# COMPACT_ATOMS: atom_id res chain seq x y z
N MET A 1 -19.18 -10.81 -7.69
CA MET A 1 -17.92 -11.57 -7.86
C MET A 1 -16.99 -11.21 -6.71
N ALA A 2 -16.47 -12.19 -5.98
CA ALA A 2 -15.51 -11.94 -4.91
C ALA A 2 -14.13 -11.68 -5.53
N ILE A 3 -13.50 -10.55 -5.20
CA ILE A 3 -12.15 -10.23 -5.66
C ILE A 3 -11.12 -11.10 -4.95
N ASN A 4 -10.23 -11.75 -5.71
CA ASN A 4 -9.16 -12.58 -5.16
C ASN A 4 -7.92 -11.73 -4.82
N ILE A 5 -7.88 -11.22 -3.60
CA ILE A 5 -6.80 -10.35 -3.09
C ILE A 5 -5.42 -11.03 -3.18
N LYS A 6 -5.32 -12.34 -3.00
CA LYS A 6 -4.02 -13.06 -3.06
C LYS A 6 -3.45 -13.03 -4.48
N GLU A 7 -4.31 -13.22 -5.48
CA GLU A 7 -3.90 -13.20 -6.88
C GLU A 7 -3.48 -11.80 -7.34
N ILE A 8 -4.25 -10.76 -6.97
CA ILE A 8 -3.91 -9.38 -7.28
C ILE A 8 -2.56 -9.00 -6.66
N ASN A 9 -2.34 -9.32 -5.38
CA ASN A 9 -1.06 -9.08 -4.73
C ASN A 9 0.11 -9.78 -5.44
N ARG A 10 -0.08 -11.03 -5.88
CA ARG A 10 0.94 -11.78 -6.62
C ARG A 10 1.25 -11.12 -7.96
N LYS A 11 0.23 -10.70 -8.72
CA LYS A 11 0.38 -9.98 -10.00
C LYS A 11 1.13 -8.66 -9.80
N HIS A 12 0.72 -7.87 -8.81
CA HIS A 12 1.33 -6.56 -8.53
C HIS A 12 2.78 -6.68 -8.05
N LEU A 13 3.08 -7.69 -7.23
CA LEU A 13 4.44 -7.97 -6.79
C LEU A 13 5.37 -8.23 -7.98
N LEU A 14 4.96 -9.10 -8.91
CA LEU A 14 5.77 -9.47 -10.07
C LEU A 14 5.98 -8.32 -11.07
N LYS A 15 4.99 -7.43 -11.21
CA LYS A 15 5.03 -6.34 -12.20
C LYS A 15 5.70 -5.06 -11.69
N SER A 16 5.43 -4.65 -10.46
CA SER A 16 5.72 -3.28 -10.01
C SER A 16 6.46 -3.23 -8.67
N ASP A 17 6.02 -4.01 -7.67
CA ASP A 17 6.49 -3.87 -6.28
C ASP A 17 7.94 -4.41 -6.08
N VAL A 18 8.45 -5.26 -6.99
CA VAL A 18 9.87 -5.73 -6.95
C VAL A 18 10.85 -4.56 -7.07
N VAL A 19 10.59 -3.59 -7.95
CA VAL A 19 11.45 -2.42 -8.14
C VAL A 19 11.47 -1.57 -6.87
N TYR A 20 10.30 -1.28 -6.30
CA TYR A 20 10.18 -0.54 -5.04
C TYR A 20 10.82 -1.26 -3.85
N ARG A 21 10.67 -2.59 -3.74
CA ARG A 21 11.26 -3.35 -2.64
C ARG A 21 12.77 -3.43 -2.70
N ILE A 22 13.33 -3.77 -3.86
CA ILE A 22 14.76 -4.05 -4.00
C ILE A 22 15.56 -2.74 -4.00
N ASN A 23 15.16 -1.79 -4.84
CA ASN A 23 15.93 -0.57 -5.07
C ASN A 23 15.69 0.46 -3.97
N TYR A 24 14.45 0.55 -3.50
CA TYR A 24 13.99 1.68 -2.70
C TYR A 24 13.58 1.29 -1.27
N GLY A 25 13.49 0.00 -0.96
CA GLY A 25 13.13 -0.48 0.37
C GLY A 25 11.72 -0.09 0.79
N LEU A 26 10.80 0.00 -0.16
CA LEU A 26 9.39 0.27 0.07
C LEU A 26 8.60 -0.97 -0.34
N SER A 27 7.69 -1.42 0.51
CA SER A 27 6.87 -2.60 0.21
C SER A 27 5.41 -2.26 0.41
N SER A 28 4.56 -2.66 -0.53
CA SER A 28 3.12 -2.44 -0.43
C SER A 28 2.33 -3.73 -0.61
N ARG A 29 1.13 -3.79 -0.04
CA ARG A 29 0.23 -4.93 -0.18
C ARG A 29 -1.23 -4.48 -0.06
N LEU A 30 -2.09 -5.02 -0.93
CA LEU A 30 -3.54 -4.93 -0.78
C LEU A 30 -4.03 -5.88 0.31
N VAL A 31 -4.63 -5.32 1.35
CA VAL A 31 -5.24 -6.07 2.46
C VAL A 31 -6.69 -6.37 2.19
N ASN A 32 -7.42 -5.41 1.62
CA ASN A 32 -8.85 -5.53 1.36
C ASN A 32 -9.29 -4.60 0.23
N PHE A 33 -10.41 -4.93 -0.40
CA PHE A 33 -11.12 -4.06 -1.33
C PHE A 33 -12.63 -4.24 -1.13
N ARG A 34 -13.29 -3.19 -0.67
CA ARG A 34 -14.74 -3.20 -0.40
C ARG A 34 -15.33 -1.81 -0.58
N ASN A 35 -16.57 -1.75 -1.09
CA ASN A 35 -17.29 -0.50 -1.33
C ASN A 35 -16.50 0.52 -2.16
N GLY A 36 -15.68 0.04 -3.13
CA GLY A 36 -14.81 0.90 -3.93
C GLY A 36 -13.59 1.46 -3.19
N ILE A 37 -13.34 1.07 -1.95
CA ILE A 37 -12.19 1.52 -1.16
C ILE A 37 -11.12 0.44 -1.14
N MET A 38 -9.91 0.80 -1.57
CA MET A 38 -8.71 -0.01 -1.39
C MET A 38 -8.19 0.14 0.04
N TYR A 39 -7.70 -0.96 0.60
CA TYR A 39 -7.00 -0.96 1.88
C TYR A 39 -5.59 -1.47 1.65
N LEU A 40 -4.61 -0.58 1.73
CA LEU A 40 -3.20 -0.90 1.51
C LEU A 40 -2.43 -0.91 2.83
N GLU A 41 -1.52 -1.85 2.95
CA GLU A 41 -0.44 -1.83 3.92
C GLU A 41 0.84 -1.41 3.22
N VAL A 42 1.57 -0.47 3.82
CA VAL A 42 2.84 0.04 3.29
C VAL A 42 3.89 0.01 4.37
N MET A 43 5.02 -0.61 4.06
CA MET A 43 6.19 -0.69 4.91
C MET A 43 7.30 0.18 4.35
N PHE A 44 7.73 1.14 5.15
CA PHE A 44 8.89 1.99 4.89
C PHE A 44 10.11 1.35 5.54
N THR A 45 11.20 1.22 4.79
CA THR A 45 12.51 0.85 5.33
C THR A 45 13.53 1.97 5.08
N ARG A 46 14.73 1.84 5.67
CA ARG A 46 15.79 2.87 5.67
C ARG A 46 16.13 3.49 4.32
N LYS A 47 15.93 2.79 3.20
CA LYS A 47 16.26 3.29 1.86
C LYS A 47 15.29 4.37 1.35
N TRP A 48 14.05 4.39 1.83
CA TRP A 48 13.02 5.31 1.34
C TRP A 48 13.04 6.62 2.12
N LYS A 49 13.21 7.75 1.42
CA LYS A 49 13.38 9.08 2.02
C LYS A 49 12.17 10.00 1.88
N LYS A 50 11.20 9.68 1.02
CA LYS A 50 10.00 10.52 0.83
C LYS A 50 9.11 10.52 2.07
N ASN A 51 8.29 11.57 2.20
CA ASN A 51 7.32 11.70 3.27
C ASN A 51 6.12 10.75 3.05
N TYR A 52 5.24 10.64 4.05
CA TYR A 52 4.09 9.75 3.97
C TYR A 52 3.10 10.16 2.89
N ASP A 53 2.79 11.45 2.78
CA ASP A 53 1.74 11.93 1.88
C ASP A 53 2.06 11.60 0.42
N GLU A 54 3.22 12.06 -0.07
CA GLU A 54 3.71 11.78 -1.42
C GLU A 54 3.74 10.28 -1.72
N THR A 55 4.26 9.48 -0.78
CA THR A 55 4.41 8.04 -0.98
C THR A 55 3.07 7.33 -1.03
N THR A 56 2.14 7.70 -0.13
CA THR A 56 0.84 7.06 -0.09
C THR A 56 -0.01 7.40 -1.31
N GLU A 57 0.08 8.62 -1.82
CA GLU A 57 -0.58 9.03 -3.06
C GLU A 57 -0.02 8.30 -4.28
N GLU A 58 1.32 8.28 -4.43
CA GLU A 58 2.02 7.58 -5.51
C GLU A 58 1.66 6.09 -5.53
N LEU A 59 1.72 5.42 -4.37
CA LEU A 59 1.36 4.01 -4.27
C LEU A 59 -0.13 3.77 -4.55
N ALA A 60 -1.02 4.60 -3.99
CA ALA A 60 -2.46 4.43 -4.19
C ALA A 60 -2.85 4.54 -5.68
N MET A 61 -2.27 5.50 -6.41
CA MET A 61 -2.45 5.62 -7.85
C MET A 61 -1.84 4.43 -8.60
N CYS A 62 -0.61 4.03 -8.26
CA CYS A 62 0.05 2.87 -8.87
C CYS A 62 -0.79 1.59 -8.73
N TRP A 63 -1.36 1.34 -7.55
CA TRP A 63 -2.25 0.18 -7.32
C TRP A 63 -3.53 0.27 -8.14
N ARG A 64 -4.15 1.45 -8.23
CA ARG A 64 -5.39 1.66 -9.00
C ARG A 64 -5.20 1.46 -10.50
N GLU A 65 -4.08 1.95 -11.04
CA GLU A 65 -3.81 1.95 -12.48
C GLU A 65 -3.22 0.63 -12.98
N SER A 66 -2.43 -0.06 -12.16
CA SER A 66 -1.76 -1.31 -12.55
C SER A 66 -2.66 -2.55 -12.45
N ASN A 67 -3.83 -2.44 -11.82
CA ASN A 67 -4.75 -3.56 -11.58
C ASN A 67 -6.16 -3.19 -12.05
N ASP A 68 -6.65 -3.84 -13.10
CA ASP A 68 -7.96 -3.54 -13.69
C ASP A 68 -9.11 -3.73 -12.69
N GLU A 69 -8.97 -4.66 -11.76
CA GLU A 69 -9.95 -4.92 -10.70
C GLU A 69 -10.11 -3.75 -9.73
N LEU A 70 -9.07 -2.93 -9.59
CA LEU A 70 -9.02 -1.80 -8.66
C LEU A 70 -9.27 -0.46 -9.35
N ARG A 71 -9.33 -0.43 -10.68
CA ARG A 71 -9.44 0.80 -11.47
C ARG A 71 -10.68 1.66 -11.13
N LYS A 72 -11.74 1.01 -10.66
CA LYS A 72 -13.00 1.64 -10.22
C LYS A 72 -12.98 2.08 -8.75
N ALA A 73 -11.82 2.01 -8.07
CA ALA A 73 -11.71 2.48 -6.70
C ALA A 73 -11.99 3.99 -6.62
N ILE A 74 -12.81 4.37 -5.63
CA ILE A 74 -13.14 5.77 -5.31
C ILE A 74 -12.09 6.38 -4.36
N GLY A 75 -11.46 5.53 -3.56
CA GLY A 75 -10.43 5.95 -2.63
C GLY A 75 -9.58 4.81 -2.10
N CYS A 76 -8.61 5.17 -1.27
CA CYS A 76 -7.66 4.26 -0.69
C CYS A 76 -7.37 4.66 0.76
N LYS A 77 -7.43 3.68 1.66
CA LYS A 77 -6.96 3.79 3.03
C LYS A 77 -5.63 3.06 3.15
N VAL A 78 -4.60 3.81 3.51
CA VAL A 78 -3.23 3.30 3.64
C VAL A 78 -2.86 3.19 5.11
N TYR A 79 -2.42 2.01 5.51
CA TYR A 79 -1.87 1.72 6.83
C TYR A 79 -0.34 1.66 6.73
N ILE A 80 0.34 2.48 7.53
CA ILE A 80 1.77 2.73 7.42
C ILE A 80 2.51 2.03 8.57
N ILE A 81 3.57 1.31 8.22
CA ILE A 81 4.54 0.74 9.13
C ILE A 81 5.89 1.37 8.80
N ASP A 82 6.46 2.12 9.73
CA ASP A 82 7.73 2.82 9.53
C ASP A 82 8.88 2.16 10.30
N ALA A 83 9.68 1.40 9.56
CA ALA A 83 10.89 0.73 10.01
C ALA A 83 12.18 1.52 9.66
N ARG A 84 12.08 2.80 9.27
CA ARG A 84 13.27 3.64 8.98
C ARG A 84 14.11 3.85 10.23
N GLN A 85 13.47 4.30 11.32
CA GLN A 85 14.15 4.52 12.61
C GLN A 85 14.40 3.20 13.35
N TYR A 86 13.45 2.26 13.24
CA TYR A 86 13.43 1.02 14.01
C TYR A 86 13.35 -0.22 13.10
N PRO A 87 14.50 -0.73 12.60
CA PRO A 87 14.51 -1.83 11.62
C PRO A 87 13.88 -3.13 12.12
N TYR A 88 13.92 -3.38 13.44
CA TYR A 88 13.33 -4.57 14.04
C TYR A 88 11.83 -4.72 13.71
N LYS A 89 11.12 -3.62 13.41
CA LYS A 89 9.71 -3.66 12.99
C LYS A 89 9.50 -4.48 11.72
N LYS A 90 10.48 -4.48 10.81
CA LYS A 90 10.45 -5.33 9.61
C LYS A 90 10.51 -6.80 9.98
N GLU A 91 11.42 -7.17 10.87
CA GLU A 91 11.58 -8.56 11.33
C GLU A 91 10.34 -9.02 12.09
N LEU A 92 9.82 -8.18 12.98
CA LEU A 92 8.57 -8.44 13.72
C LEU A 92 7.38 -8.66 12.78
N TYR A 93 7.26 -7.84 11.73
CA TYR A 93 6.22 -8.00 10.71
C TYR A 93 6.32 -9.32 9.97
N LEU A 94 7.54 -9.75 9.62
CA LEU A 94 7.76 -11.01 8.90
C LEU A 94 7.45 -12.23 9.78
N GLN A 95 7.69 -12.15 11.09
CA GLN A 95 7.46 -13.26 12.03
C GLN A 95 6.01 -13.34 12.51
N SER A 96 5.39 -12.19 12.80
CA SER A 96 4.14 -12.13 13.58
C SER A 96 3.01 -11.40 12.84
N GLY A 97 3.27 -10.84 11.65
CA GLY A 97 2.37 -9.91 11.00
C GLY A 97 2.37 -8.53 11.66
N VAL A 98 1.33 -7.74 11.40
CA VAL A 98 1.24 -6.37 11.93
C VAL A 98 0.98 -6.38 13.43
N ALA A 99 1.94 -5.88 14.20
CA ALA A 99 1.73 -5.58 15.62
C ALA A 99 0.97 -4.26 15.82
N SER A 100 1.37 -3.20 15.11
CA SER A 100 0.73 -1.89 15.14
C SER A 100 1.06 -1.09 13.87
N TYR A 101 0.23 -0.08 13.57
CA TYR A 101 0.51 0.89 12.51
C TYR A 101 1.02 2.19 13.11
N ASP A 102 2.07 2.75 12.52
CA ASP A 102 2.66 4.03 12.90
C ASP A 102 1.79 5.21 12.43
N ALA A 103 1.12 5.06 11.29
CA ALA A 103 0.22 6.07 10.75
C ALA A 103 -0.88 5.46 9.87
N LYS A 104 -1.91 6.26 9.59
CA LYS A 104 -2.97 5.94 8.64
C LYS A 104 -3.26 7.15 7.78
N LYS A 105 -3.42 6.94 6.47
CA LYS A 105 -3.77 8.00 5.51
C LYS A 105 -4.98 7.57 4.69
N GLY A 106 -5.85 8.53 4.38
CA GLY A 106 -7.01 8.35 3.51
C GLY A 106 -6.81 9.19 2.27
N ILE A 107 -7.05 8.60 1.11
CA ILE A 107 -6.89 9.22 -0.20
C ILE A 107 -8.20 9.05 -0.95
N LEU A 108 -8.67 10.12 -1.57
CA LEU A 108 -9.78 10.08 -2.52
C LEU A 108 -9.21 10.38 -3.89
N PHE A 109 -9.58 9.56 -4.88
CA PHE A 109 -9.01 9.70 -6.21
C PHE A 109 -9.75 10.72 -7.07
N ASN A 110 -10.95 11.14 -6.67
CA ASN A 110 -11.66 12.23 -7.29
C ASN A 110 -12.33 13.08 -6.19
N GLN A 111 -11.99 14.37 -6.15
CA GLN A 111 -12.47 15.30 -5.12
C GLN A 111 -13.96 15.64 -5.29
N GLU A 112 -14.49 15.54 -6.52
CA GLU A 112 -15.91 15.79 -6.81
C GLU A 112 -16.86 14.76 -6.19
N GLN A 113 -16.34 13.65 -5.66
CA GLN A 113 -17.15 12.62 -4.99
C GLN A 113 -17.67 13.03 -3.60
N LEU A 114 -17.24 14.18 -3.09
CA LEU A 114 -17.67 14.74 -1.81
C LEU A 114 -18.67 15.89 -1.96
N ASN A 115 -19.05 16.24 -3.20
CA ASN A 115 -19.99 17.32 -3.50
C ASN A 115 -21.41 16.81 -3.67
#